data_AF-A0A258F8E3-F1
#
_entry.id   AF-A0A258F8E3-F1
#
_cell.length_a   1.000
_cell.length_b   1.000
_cell.length_c   1.000
_cell.angle_alpha   90.00
_cell.angle_beta   90.00
_cell.angle_gamma   90.00
#
_symmetry.space_group_name_H-M   'P 1'
#
loop_
_entity.id
_entity.type
_entity.pdbx_description
1 polymer ?
#
loop_
_entity_poly.entity_id
_entity_poly.type
_entity_poly.pdbx_seq_one_letter_code
_entity_poly.pdbx_strand_id
1 'polypeptide(L)'
;MSLKSNLHNLKEKYKGTKMAPAFNALHTFLYTPNDTTHNGTHIKAADDLKRTMNTVIMAMLPCLIFGMFNAGYQHNLAVGDIQAVTSGFFSSEFWTLDNFMIGFWKIIPLVIVSYGVGLGVEFLFAIIKKHEVEEGYLVTGMLVPLIVPIDIPLWMLAIAVIFGVVIGKEVFGGTGMNILNPALTIRAFLFFAYPTWMSGDKVWVEGAVERTNQIAAGANLDAISGETILGSLAQGKEIAYSVSDMFLGFIPGSIGETSTLLIILGGLFLIFTKIGSWRIMLSSVLGAITMGLIFNQVVSAGIITESSKFYALMSTPFWHHLIIGGFAFGVVFMATDPVTASQTNIGKWYYGFFIGFISILIRVFNPAYPEGVMLAILLMNVFAPTIDHYVIQGNIKQRLKRLKVKTA
;
A
#
# COMPACT_ATOMS: atom_id res chain seq x y z
N MET A 1 38.05 -15.13 -10.61
CA MET A 1 36.71 -15.46 -11.15
C MET A 1 35.75 -14.35 -10.76
N SER A 2 34.93 -13.83 -11.68
CA SER A 2 33.95 -12.81 -11.33
C SER A 2 32.88 -13.39 -10.39
N LEU A 3 32.27 -12.54 -9.56
CA LEU A 3 31.23 -12.93 -8.61
C LEU A 3 30.06 -13.64 -9.32
N LYS A 4 29.76 -13.23 -10.56
CA LYS A 4 28.81 -13.89 -11.48
C LYS A 4 29.22 -15.33 -11.83
N SER A 5 30.48 -15.57 -12.18
CA SER A 5 30.98 -16.92 -12.48
C SER A 5 30.93 -17.85 -11.27
N ASN A 6 31.24 -17.33 -10.07
CA ASN A 6 31.16 -18.11 -8.83
C ASN A 6 29.72 -18.51 -8.48
N LEU A 7 28.76 -17.58 -8.59
CA LEU A 7 27.34 -17.87 -8.37
C LEU A 7 26.79 -18.86 -9.42
N HIS A 8 27.24 -18.76 -10.67
CA HIS A 8 26.83 -19.69 -11.73
C HIS A 8 27.34 -21.11 -11.45
N ASN A 9 28.60 -21.25 -11.06
CA ASN A 9 29.18 -22.54 -10.67
C ASN A 9 28.48 -23.13 -9.44
N LEU A 10 28.04 -22.27 -8.50
CA LEU A 10 27.23 -22.69 -7.35
C LEU A 10 25.83 -23.17 -7.77
N LYS A 11 25.17 -22.47 -8.69
CA LYS A 11 23.89 -22.89 -9.30
C LYS A 11 24.03 -24.27 -9.96
N GLU A 12 25.08 -24.48 -10.75
CA GLU A 12 25.33 -25.77 -11.39
C GLU A 12 25.66 -26.88 -10.39
N LYS A 13 26.47 -26.59 -9.37
CA LYS A 13 26.84 -27.55 -8.33
C LYS A 13 25.65 -28.09 -7.54
N TYR A 14 24.65 -27.26 -7.27
CA TYR A 14 23.45 -27.64 -6.53
C TYR A 14 22.26 -28.01 -7.42
N LYS A 15 22.43 -28.06 -8.76
CA LYS A 15 21.40 -28.43 -9.72
C LYS A 15 20.85 -29.84 -9.40
N GLY A 16 19.55 -29.93 -9.11
CA GLY A 16 18.88 -31.18 -8.74
C GLY A 16 18.80 -31.49 -7.23
N THR A 17 19.40 -30.66 -6.37
CA THR A 17 19.23 -30.76 -4.92
C THR A 17 18.02 -29.96 -4.42
N LYS A 18 17.52 -30.24 -3.21
CA LYS A 18 16.43 -29.45 -2.60
C LYS A 18 16.77 -27.96 -2.44
N MET A 19 18.06 -27.59 -2.41
CA MET A 19 18.53 -26.21 -2.29
C MET A 19 18.74 -25.52 -3.64
N ALA A 20 18.54 -26.20 -4.77
CA ALA A 20 18.70 -25.63 -6.10
C ALA A 20 17.89 -24.34 -6.31
N PRO A 21 16.62 -24.23 -5.84
CA PRO A 21 15.85 -23.00 -6.01
C PRO A 21 16.46 -21.79 -5.30
N ALA A 22 17.04 -21.98 -4.10
CA ALA A 22 17.64 -20.89 -3.32
C ALA A 22 18.90 -20.33 -3.99
N PHE A 23 19.77 -21.20 -4.52
CA PHE A 23 20.97 -20.76 -5.25
C PHE A 23 20.64 -20.15 -6.61
N ASN A 24 19.61 -20.68 -7.31
CA ASN A 24 19.16 -20.09 -8.56
C ASN A 24 18.58 -18.70 -8.33
N ALA A 25 17.75 -18.53 -7.29
CA ALA A 25 17.21 -17.25 -6.88
C ALA A 25 18.31 -16.23 -6.54
N LEU A 26 19.33 -16.60 -5.76
CA LEU A 26 20.46 -15.71 -5.45
C LEU A 26 21.25 -15.29 -6.70
N HIS A 27 21.44 -16.21 -7.66
CA HIS A 27 22.10 -15.90 -8.93
C HIS A 27 21.26 -14.95 -9.79
N THR A 28 19.97 -15.25 -9.97
CA THR A 28 19.04 -14.44 -10.76
C THR A 28 18.76 -13.09 -10.11
N PHE A 29 18.76 -13.01 -8.79
CA PHE A 29 18.60 -11.77 -8.02
C PHE A 29 19.70 -10.75 -8.35
N LEU A 30 20.97 -11.18 -8.35
CA LEU A 30 22.12 -10.30 -8.59
C LEU A 30 22.48 -10.13 -10.08
N TYR A 31 22.22 -11.15 -10.91
CA TYR A 31 22.69 -11.17 -12.29
C TYR A 31 21.64 -11.70 -13.26
N THR A 32 21.67 -11.18 -14.48
CA THR A 32 20.89 -11.73 -15.59
C THR A 32 21.35 -13.16 -15.91
N PRO A 33 20.42 -14.11 -16.11
CA PRO A 33 20.74 -15.45 -16.59
C PRO A 33 21.54 -15.37 -17.90
N ASN A 34 22.54 -16.25 -18.04
CA ASN A 34 23.31 -16.38 -19.28
C ASN A 34 22.58 -17.25 -20.32
N ASP A 35 21.41 -17.77 -19.97
CA ASP A 35 20.63 -18.67 -20.81
C ASP A 35 20.00 -17.85 -21.95
N THR A 36 20.32 -18.22 -23.19
CA THR A 36 19.70 -17.63 -24.38
C THR A 36 18.64 -18.59 -24.92
N THR A 37 17.51 -18.05 -25.39
CA THR A 37 16.46 -18.88 -25.98
C THR A 37 16.97 -19.47 -27.30
N HIS A 38 17.16 -20.79 -27.35
CA HIS A 38 17.67 -21.49 -28.53
C HIS A 38 16.56 -21.91 -29.53
N ASN A 39 15.30 -22.00 -29.08
CA ASN A 39 14.16 -22.36 -29.93
C ASN A 39 13.32 -21.14 -30.33
N GLY A 40 12.63 -21.23 -31.47
CA GLY A 40 11.69 -20.20 -31.94
C GLY A 40 10.50 -20.08 -30.98
N THR A 41 10.44 -18.99 -30.21
CA THR A 41 9.30 -18.67 -29.36
C THR A 41 8.26 -17.85 -30.15
N HIS A 42 6.98 -18.10 -29.91
CA HIS A 42 5.89 -17.49 -30.67
C HIS A 42 5.77 -15.97 -30.44
N ILE A 43 6.20 -15.49 -29.27
CA ILE A 43 6.23 -14.08 -28.87
C ILE A 43 7.50 -13.85 -28.05
N LYS A 44 8.31 -12.85 -28.42
CA LYS A 44 9.39 -12.32 -27.59
C LYS A 44 8.92 -10.98 -27.01
N ALA A 45 8.63 -10.96 -25.71
CA ALA A 45 8.32 -9.73 -24.99
C ALA A 45 9.59 -9.20 -24.31
N ALA A 46 9.75 -7.88 -24.29
CA ALA A 46 10.83 -7.21 -23.57
C ALA A 46 10.50 -6.96 -22.08
N ASP A 47 9.27 -7.28 -21.67
CA ASP A 47 8.81 -7.18 -20.29
C ASP A 47 9.06 -8.49 -19.56
N ASP A 48 9.89 -8.39 -18.53
CA ASP A 48 10.20 -9.43 -17.56
C ASP A 48 9.54 -9.05 -16.22
N LEU A 49 9.04 -10.04 -15.48
CA LEU A 49 8.44 -9.85 -14.16
C LEU A 49 9.38 -9.05 -13.26
N LYS A 50 10.68 -9.37 -13.25
CA LYS A 50 11.72 -8.63 -12.52
C LYS A 50 11.74 -7.15 -12.84
N ARG A 51 11.68 -6.80 -14.13
CA ARG A 51 11.69 -5.41 -14.59
C ARG A 51 10.44 -4.68 -14.14
N THR A 52 9.28 -5.33 -14.24
CA THR A 52 8.01 -4.74 -13.78
C THR A 52 8.03 -4.47 -12.28
N MET A 53 8.48 -5.42 -11.46
CA MET A 53 8.57 -5.28 -10.00
C MET A 53 9.55 -4.17 -9.58
N ASN A 54 10.74 -4.10 -10.18
CA ASN A 54 11.71 -3.03 -9.90
C ASN A 54 11.19 -1.65 -10.31
N THR A 55 10.40 -1.56 -11.39
CA THR A 55 9.81 -0.28 -11.80
C THR A 55 8.78 0.21 -10.78
N VAL A 56 8.02 -0.70 -10.17
CA VAL A 56 7.10 -0.36 -9.07
C VAL A 56 7.87 0.11 -7.84
N ILE A 57 8.97 -0.56 -7.47
CA ILE A 57 9.83 -0.13 -6.36
C ILE A 57 10.39 1.28 -6.61
N MET A 58 10.87 1.55 -7.82
CA MET A 58 11.35 2.88 -8.20
C MET A 58 10.28 3.97 -8.07
N ALA A 59 9.02 3.64 -8.37
CA ALA A 59 7.89 4.57 -8.20
C ALA A 59 7.58 4.87 -6.72
N MET A 60 7.89 3.94 -5.81
CA MET A 60 7.62 4.07 -4.38
C MET A 60 8.77 4.73 -3.60
N LEU A 61 10.00 4.69 -4.11
CA LEU A 61 11.18 5.28 -3.45
C LEU A 61 11.00 6.77 -3.08
N PRO A 62 10.46 7.65 -3.94
CA PRO A 62 10.22 9.04 -3.56
C PRO A 62 9.27 9.18 -2.36
N CYS A 63 8.23 8.34 -2.30
CA CYS A 63 7.29 8.33 -1.18
C CYS A 63 7.96 7.86 0.11
N LEU A 64 8.83 6.84 0.03
CA LEU A 64 9.62 6.36 1.17
C LEU A 64 10.55 7.44 1.73
N ILE A 65 11.31 8.10 0.85
CA ILE A 65 12.24 9.15 1.25
C ILE A 65 11.49 10.30 1.90
N PHE A 66 10.40 10.77 1.28
CA PHE A 66 9.56 11.82 1.88
C PHE A 66 8.98 11.38 3.23
N GLY A 67 8.53 10.14 3.35
CA GLY A 67 8.08 9.57 4.62
C GLY A 67 9.15 9.61 5.71
N MET A 68 10.43 9.42 5.36
CA MET A 68 11.55 9.59 6.31
C MET A 68 11.70 11.03 6.78
N PHE A 69 11.63 12.02 5.89
CA PHE A 69 11.65 13.43 6.31
C PHE A 69 10.43 13.79 7.16
N ASN A 70 9.23 13.36 6.75
CA ASN A 70 8.00 13.68 7.46
C ASN A 70 7.97 13.04 8.86
N ALA A 71 8.46 11.81 9.01
CA ALA A 71 8.57 11.16 10.31
C ALA A 71 9.38 11.98 11.33
N GLY A 72 10.57 12.45 10.94
CA GLY A 72 11.38 13.29 11.81
C GLY A 72 10.81 14.70 11.98
N TYR A 73 10.19 15.27 10.94
CA TYR A 73 9.50 16.55 11.02
C TYR A 73 8.37 16.52 12.06
N GLN A 74 7.52 15.49 12.04
CA GLN A 74 6.44 15.35 13.02
C GLN A 74 6.98 15.14 14.43
N HIS A 75 8.11 14.43 14.59
CA HIS A 75 8.78 14.30 15.88
C HIS A 75 9.24 15.67 16.40
N ASN A 76 10.04 16.40 15.62
CA ASN A 76 10.62 17.69 16.03
C ASN A 76 9.56 18.79 16.21
N LEU A 77 8.52 18.80 15.39
CA LEU A 77 7.34 19.65 15.57
C LEU A 77 6.67 19.37 16.93
N ALA A 78 6.55 18.09 17.29
CA ALA A 78 5.91 17.69 18.52
C ALA A 78 6.78 17.88 19.78
N VAL A 79 8.10 17.89 19.65
CA VAL A 79 9.03 18.29 20.71
C VAL A 79 9.05 19.81 20.91
N GLY A 80 8.65 20.58 19.89
CA GLY A 80 8.65 22.04 19.91
C GLY A 80 9.97 22.68 19.44
N ASP A 81 10.88 21.87 18.87
CA ASP A 81 12.17 22.33 18.37
C ASP A 81 12.05 23.11 17.05
N ILE A 82 10.97 22.85 16.29
CA ILE A 82 10.74 23.44 14.97
C ILE A 82 9.32 24.03 14.91
N GLN A 83 9.17 25.18 14.26
CA GLN A 83 7.85 25.78 13.98
C GLN A 83 7.19 25.12 12.76
N ALA A 84 5.86 25.10 12.74
CA ALA A 84 5.11 24.58 11.60
C ALA A 84 5.52 25.29 10.30
N VAL A 85 5.73 24.51 9.25
CA VAL A 85 6.10 25.00 7.92
C VAL A 85 5.06 26.01 7.42
N THR A 86 5.51 27.20 7.06
CA THR A 86 4.67 28.27 6.47
C THR A 86 5.11 28.66 5.05
N SER A 87 6.29 28.22 4.61
CA SER A 87 6.97 28.64 3.37
C SER A 87 6.81 27.67 2.18
N GLY A 88 5.94 26.66 2.29
CA GLY A 88 5.63 25.71 1.20
C GLY A 88 6.56 24.50 1.14
N PHE A 89 6.56 23.77 0.00
CA PHE A 89 7.19 22.45 -0.12
C PHE A 89 8.70 22.43 0.14
N PHE A 90 9.43 23.50 -0.20
CA PHE A 90 10.89 23.58 -0.07
C PHE A 90 11.35 24.34 1.18
N SER A 91 10.58 24.23 2.26
CA SER A 91 10.89 24.89 3.53
C SER A 91 12.20 24.36 4.14
N SER A 92 12.99 25.29 4.69
CA SER A 92 14.23 24.96 5.42
C SER A 92 13.96 24.11 6.65
N GLU A 93 12.76 24.24 7.23
CA GLU A 93 12.33 23.57 8.44
C GLU A 93 12.01 22.08 8.20
N PHE A 94 11.58 21.72 6.99
CA PHE A 94 11.26 20.35 6.61
C PHE A 94 12.48 19.59 6.09
N TRP A 95 13.22 20.20 5.15
CA TRP A 95 14.38 19.57 4.49
C TRP A 95 15.67 19.67 5.32
N THR A 96 15.61 19.24 6.58
CA THR A 96 16.77 19.18 7.47
C THR A 96 17.35 17.76 7.53
N LEU A 97 18.66 17.69 7.74
CA LEU A 97 19.33 16.40 7.95
C LEU A 97 18.84 15.73 9.24
N ASP A 98 18.48 16.51 10.26
CA ASP A 98 17.99 16.00 11.54
C ASP A 98 16.65 15.28 11.38
N ASN A 99 15.70 15.89 10.66
CA ASN A 99 14.42 15.25 10.32
C ASN A 99 14.66 13.94 9.56
N PHE A 100 15.57 13.94 8.59
CA PHE A 100 15.89 12.74 7.82
C PHE A 100 16.52 11.65 8.67
N MET A 101 17.47 11.99 9.55
CA MET A 101 18.18 11.01 10.39
C MET A 101 17.23 10.30 11.36
N ILE A 102 16.31 11.04 11.98
CA ILE A 102 15.30 10.45 12.89
C ILE A 102 14.43 9.44 12.12
N GLY A 103 13.86 9.85 10.99
CA GLY A 103 13.04 8.94 10.17
C GLY A 103 13.83 7.77 9.60
N PHE A 104 15.08 7.99 9.18
CA PHE A 104 15.97 6.95 8.65
C PHE A 104 16.19 5.83 9.66
N TRP A 105 16.55 6.18 10.90
CA TRP A 105 16.82 5.19 11.95
C TRP A 105 15.59 4.38 12.37
N LYS A 106 14.38 4.90 12.12
CA LYS A 106 13.13 4.21 12.47
C LYS A 106 12.54 3.41 11.32
N ILE A 107 12.58 3.93 10.10
CA ILE A 107 11.96 3.30 8.94
C ILE A 107 12.83 2.20 8.35
N ILE A 108 14.16 2.36 8.33
CA ILE A 108 15.07 1.35 7.76
C ILE A 108 14.97 0.00 8.48
N PRO A 109 14.91 -0.07 9.83
CA PRO A 109 14.65 -1.33 10.52
C PRO A 109 13.34 -2.01 10.11
N LEU A 110 12.25 -1.25 9.90
CA LEU A 110 10.98 -1.80 9.42
C LEU A 110 11.14 -2.44 8.03
N VAL A 111 11.85 -1.76 7.13
CA VAL A 111 12.18 -2.26 5.79
C VAL A 111 13.01 -3.54 5.89
N ILE A 112 14.09 -3.54 6.68
CA ILE A 112 14.97 -4.70 6.84
C ILE A 112 14.21 -5.91 7.38
N VAL A 113 13.37 -5.72 8.40
CA VAL A 113 12.58 -6.81 9.00
C VAL A 113 11.56 -7.33 7.99
N SER A 114 10.84 -6.45 7.30
CA SER A 114 9.85 -6.83 6.28
C SER A 114 10.47 -7.67 5.16
N TYR A 115 11.60 -7.23 4.61
CA TYR A 115 12.31 -7.97 3.57
C TYR A 115 12.94 -9.25 4.10
N GLY A 116 13.67 -9.18 5.22
CA GLY A 116 14.42 -10.32 5.77
C GLY A 116 13.51 -11.48 6.17
N VAL A 117 12.43 -11.17 6.90
CA VAL A 117 11.47 -12.19 7.35
C VAL A 117 10.66 -12.73 6.18
N GLY A 118 10.11 -11.86 5.34
CA GLY A 118 9.23 -12.31 4.26
C GLY A 118 9.95 -13.06 3.14
N LEU A 119 11.12 -12.59 2.71
CA LEU A 119 11.95 -13.37 1.78
C LEU A 119 12.41 -14.68 2.43
N GLY A 120 12.75 -14.67 3.73
CA GLY A 120 13.11 -15.89 4.47
C GLY A 120 12.00 -16.95 4.43
N VAL A 121 10.74 -16.54 4.63
CA VAL A 121 9.57 -17.43 4.52
C VAL A 121 9.40 -17.91 3.07
N GLU A 122 9.51 -17.03 2.09
CA GLU A 122 9.37 -17.42 0.68
C GLU A 122 10.45 -18.41 0.24
N PHE A 123 11.72 -18.20 0.64
CA PHE A 123 12.80 -19.16 0.40
C PHE A 123 12.48 -20.53 1.01
N LEU A 124 11.94 -20.55 2.23
CA LEU A 124 11.56 -21.79 2.91
C LEU A 124 10.44 -22.53 2.16
N PHE A 125 9.40 -21.82 1.71
CA PHE A 125 8.33 -22.40 0.91
C PHE A 125 8.80 -22.85 -0.47
N ALA A 126 9.73 -22.13 -1.09
CA ALA A 126 10.34 -22.52 -2.36
C ALA A 126 11.13 -23.81 -2.26
N ILE A 127 11.85 -24.03 -1.16
CA ILE A 127 12.55 -25.30 -0.88
C ILE A 127 11.54 -26.43 -0.68
N ILE A 128 10.43 -26.18 0.04
CA ILE A 128 9.39 -27.19 0.30
C ILE A 128 8.68 -27.60 -1.00
N LYS A 129 8.30 -26.63 -1.82
CA LYS A 129 7.53 -26.83 -3.06
C LYS A 129 8.37 -27.13 -4.29
N LYS A 130 9.69 -26.97 -4.21
CA LYS A 130 10.65 -27.18 -5.31
C LYS A 130 10.37 -26.32 -6.55
N HIS A 131 9.80 -25.11 -6.38
CA HIS A 131 9.69 -24.11 -7.44
C HIS A 131 10.73 -23.00 -7.24
N GLU A 132 11.03 -22.26 -8.31
CA GLU A 132 11.93 -21.10 -8.23
C GLU A 132 11.32 -19.98 -7.37
N VAL A 133 12.17 -19.14 -6.78
CA VAL A 133 11.74 -18.00 -5.99
C VAL A 133 11.39 -16.87 -6.95
N GLU A 134 10.16 -16.38 -6.83
CA GLU A 134 9.65 -15.31 -7.67
C GLU A 134 9.91 -13.95 -7.02
N GLU A 135 10.29 -12.94 -7.79
CA GLU A 135 10.67 -11.62 -7.27
C GLU A 135 9.46 -10.76 -6.82
N GLY A 136 8.24 -11.32 -6.88
CA GLY A 136 7.01 -10.61 -6.53
C GLY A 136 6.94 -10.12 -5.09
N TYR A 137 7.66 -10.76 -4.15
CA TYR A 137 7.69 -10.26 -2.77
C TYR A 137 8.52 -8.99 -2.60
N LEU A 138 9.41 -8.64 -3.54
CA LEU A 138 10.21 -7.42 -3.38
C LEU A 138 9.31 -6.18 -3.28
N VAL A 139 8.24 -6.13 -4.07
CA VAL A 139 7.25 -5.04 -3.98
C VAL A 139 6.48 -5.10 -2.66
N THR A 140 6.03 -6.30 -2.26
CA THR A 140 5.30 -6.49 -0.99
C THR A 140 6.14 -6.07 0.22
N GLY A 141 7.40 -6.48 0.25
CA GLY A 141 8.36 -6.17 1.30
C GLY A 141 8.60 -4.67 1.48
N MET A 142 8.52 -3.89 0.39
CA MET A 142 8.59 -2.43 0.45
C MET A 142 7.24 -1.78 0.79
N LEU A 143 6.12 -2.34 0.31
CA LEU A 143 4.78 -1.81 0.60
C LEU A 143 4.44 -1.89 2.08
N VAL A 144 4.82 -2.97 2.77
CA VAL A 144 4.47 -3.22 4.18
C VAL A 144 4.97 -2.10 5.12
N PRO A 145 6.26 -1.69 5.12
CA PRO A 145 6.73 -0.56 5.91
C PRO A 145 6.02 0.77 5.59
N LEU A 146 5.56 0.96 4.35
CA LEU A 146 4.89 2.21 3.95
C LEU A 146 3.45 2.32 4.49
N ILE A 147 2.85 1.21 4.91
CA ILE A 147 1.45 1.11 5.34
C ILE A 147 1.30 0.74 6.81
N VAL A 148 2.37 0.81 7.58
CA VAL A 148 2.34 0.60 9.03
C VAL A 148 2.75 1.88 9.76
N PRO A 149 2.31 2.05 11.01
CA PRO A 149 2.78 3.15 11.85
C PRO A 149 4.29 3.04 12.12
N ILE A 150 4.93 4.17 12.41
CA ILE A 150 6.39 4.23 12.61
C ILE A 150 6.87 3.55 13.89
N ASP A 151 6.05 3.63 14.95
CA ASP A 151 6.39 3.10 16.28
C ASP A 151 6.07 1.60 16.46
N ILE A 152 5.68 0.90 15.39
CA ILE A 152 5.31 -0.51 15.51
C ILE A 152 6.51 -1.37 15.97
N PRO A 153 6.36 -2.19 17.03
CA PRO A 153 7.43 -3.06 17.47
C PRO A 153 7.85 -4.04 16.36
N LEU A 154 9.17 -4.15 16.13
CA LEU A 154 9.73 -4.96 15.03
C LEU A 154 9.29 -6.43 15.07
N TRP A 155 9.08 -6.99 16.27
CA TRP A 155 8.63 -8.37 16.42
C TRP A 155 7.16 -8.56 15.98
N MET A 156 6.29 -7.55 16.21
CA MET A 156 4.90 -7.60 15.76
C MET A 156 4.85 -7.59 14.24
N LEU A 157 5.67 -6.72 13.63
CA LEU A 157 5.83 -6.66 12.18
C LEU A 157 6.31 -8.01 11.64
N ALA A 158 7.32 -8.62 12.26
CA ALA A 158 7.84 -9.93 11.84
C ALA A 158 6.76 -11.01 11.85
N ILE A 159 5.98 -11.14 12.94
CA ILE A 159 4.89 -12.13 13.04
C ILE A 159 3.82 -11.86 11.96
N ALA A 160 3.45 -10.61 11.76
CA ALA A 160 2.47 -10.24 10.75
C ALA A 160 2.93 -10.54 9.33
N VAL A 161 4.19 -10.28 9.02
CA VAL A 161 4.80 -10.61 7.73
C VAL A 161 4.79 -12.12 7.52
N ILE A 162 5.17 -12.93 8.52
CA ILE A 162 5.08 -14.40 8.43
C ILE A 162 3.63 -14.81 8.13
N PHE A 163 2.67 -14.32 8.90
CA PHE A 163 1.26 -14.66 8.72
C PHE A 163 0.75 -14.29 7.33
N GLY A 164 0.96 -13.04 6.90
CA GLY A 164 0.42 -12.57 5.64
C GLY A 164 1.14 -13.13 4.41
N VAL A 165 2.43 -13.45 4.49
CA VAL A 165 3.13 -14.17 3.40
C VAL A 165 2.65 -15.60 3.31
N VAL A 166 2.56 -16.32 4.44
CA VAL A 166 2.11 -17.72 4.44
C VAL A 166 0.66 -17.82 3.96
N ILE A 167 -0.25 -17.10 4.60
CA ILE A 167 -1.70 -17.21 4.34
C ILE A 167 -2.10 -16.44 3.07
N GLY A 168 -1.60 -15.22 2.88
CA GLY A 168 -2.00 -14.36 1.78
C GLY A 168 -1.36 -14.68 0.43
N LYS A 169 -0.20 -15.37 0.43
CA LYS A 169 0.56 -15.68 -0.79
C LYS A 169 0.88 -17.17 -0.95
N GLU A 170 1.59 -17.75 0.01
CA GLU A 170 2.16 -19.08 -0.18
C GLU A 170 1.12 -20.20 -0.17
N VAL A 171 0.09 -20.15 0.66
CA VAL A 171 -0.97 -21.19 0.69
C VAL A 171 -1.67 -21.32 -0.68
N PHE A 172 -1.78 -20.22 -1.43
CA PHE A 172 -2.43 -20.21 -2.75
C PHE A 172 -1.51 -20.58 -3.91
N GLY A 173 -0.23 -20.86 -3.64
CA GLY A 173 0.73 -21.33 -4.64
C GLY A 173 1.88 -20.38 -4.94
N GLY A 174 1.93 -19.19 -4.33
CA GLY A 174 3.00 -18.21 -4.53
C GLY A 174 2.64 -17.11 -5.53
N THR A 175 3.65 -16.39 -6.03
CA THR A 175 3.46 -15.21 -6.90
C THR A 175 2.61 -15.54 -8.13
N GLY A 176 1.60 -14.71 -8.40
CA GLY A 176 0.70 -14.88 -9.55
C GLY A 176 -0.56 -15.71 -9.25
N MET A 177 -0.66 -16.38 -8.10
CA MET A 177 -1.85 -17.14 -7.69
C MET A 177 -2.57 -16.54 -6.47
N ASN A 178 -2.14 -15.37 -6.01
CA ASN A 178 -2.70 -14.72 -4.82
C ASN A 178 -4.12 -14.22 -5.11
N ILE A 179 -5.07 -14.59 -4.24
CA ILE A 179 -6.44 -14.07 -4.31
C ILE A 179 -6.51 -12.66 -3.71
N LEU A 180 -5.73 -12.43 -2.65
CA LEU A 180 -5.71 -11.19 -1.88
C LEU A 180 -4.35 -10.52 -2.01
N ASN A 181 -4.32 -9.18 -1.95
CA ASN A 181 -3.06 -8.45 -1.91
C ASN A 181 -2.29 -8.82 -0.63
N PRO A 182 -1.07 -9.39 -0.72
CA PRO A 182 -0.34 -9.87 0.46
C PRO A 182 0.02 -8.75 1.44
N ALA A 183 0.41 -7.57 0.96
CA ALA A 183 0.75 -6.44 1.82
C ALA A 183 -0.46 -5.97 2.64
N LEU A 184 -1.63 -5.89 2.00
CA LEU A 184 -2.88 -5.56 2.69
C LEU A 184 -3.33 -6.66 3.65
N THR A 185 -3.02 -7.92 3.36
CA THR A 185 -3.30 -9.05 4.27
C THR A 185 -2.45 -8.96 5.53
N ILE A 186 -1.16 -8.58 5.40
CA ILE A 186 -0.28 -8.29 6.54
C ILE A 186 -0.84 -7.13 7.37
N ARG A 187 -1.24 -6.03 6.71
CA ARG A 187 -1.87 -4.89 7.40
C ARG A 187 -3.16 -5.27 8.10
N ALA A 188 -4.02 -6.07 7.46
CA ALA A 188 -5.28 -6.51 8.05
C ALA A 188 -5.05 -7.39 9.29
N PHE A 189 -4.06 -8.28 9.26
CA PHE A 189 -3.67 -9.04 10.43
C PHE A 189 -3.21 -8.14 11.58
N LEU A 190 -2.32 -7.17 11.32
CA LEU A 190 -1.90 -6.20 12.33
C LEU A 190 -3.07 -5.41 12.89
N PHE A 191 -3.97 -4.97 12.01
CA PHE A 191 -5.11 -4.15 12.35
C PHE A 191 -6.07 -4.86 13.31
N PHE A 192 -6.37 -6.15 13.07
CA PHE A 192 -7.28 -6.91 13.93
C PHE A 192 -6.61 -7.57 15.13
N ALA A 193 -5.34 -7.98 15.02
CA ALA A 193 -4.62 -8.65 16.11
C ALA A 193 -4.04 -7.64 17.12
N TYR A 194 -3.59 -6.48 16.65
CA TYR A 194 -2.91 -5.47 17.46
C TYR A 194 -3.49 -4.06 17.22
N PRO A 195 -4.80 -3.84 17.49
CA PRO A 195 -5.47 -2.57 17.18
C PRO A 195 -4.86 -1.37 17.90
N THR A 196 -4.28 -1.56 19.10
CA THR A 196 -3.62 -0.48 19.88
C THR A 196 -2.36 0.07 19.21
N TRP A 197 -1.73 -0.71 18.34
CA TRP A 197 -0.52 -0.34 17.59
C TRP A 197 -0.82 -0.02 16.13
N MET A 198 -2.09 -0.03 15.73
CA MET A 198 -2.53 0.29 14.37
C MET A 198 -3.56 1.43 14.34
N SER A 199 -4.06 1.84 15.49
CA SER A 199 -5.08 2.87 15.65
C SER A 199 -4.83 3.69 16.91
N GLY A 200 -5.31 4.93 16.90
CA GLY A 200 -5.16 5.89 17.99
C GLY A 200 -4.28 7.07 17.65
N ASP A 201 -4.12 7.96 18.62
CA ASP A 201 -3.61 9.32 18.42
C ASP A 201 -2.09 9.42 18.63
N LYS A 202 -1.42 8.31 18.97
CA LYS A 202 -0.03 8.34 19.45
C LYS A 202 0.93 7.47 18.64
N VAL A 203 0.41 6.66 17.72
CA VAL A 203 1.22 5.65 17.02
C VAL A 203 1.89 6.20 15.75
N TRP A 204 1.45 7.38 15.32
CA TRP A 204 1.84 8.01 14.04
C TRP A 204 2.96 9.04 14.18
N VAL A 205 3.33 9.39 15.41
CA VAL A 205 4.41 10.33 15.71
C VAL A 205 5.42 9.61 16.60
N GLU A 206 6.65 9.54 16.11
CA GLU A 206 7.76 8.89 16.78
C GLU A 206 7.93 9.40 18.22
N GLY A 207 8.01 8.46 19.17
CA GLY A 207 8.27 8.75 20.58
C GLY A 207 7.06 9.24 21.38
N ALA A 208 5.88 9.38 20.76
CA ALA A 208 4.66 9.77 21.47
C ALA A 208 4.15 8.66 22.42
N VAL A 209 4.34 7.39 22.05
CA VAL A 209 4.04 6.24 22.93
C VAL A 209 5.00 6.19 24.12
N GLU A 210 6.30 6.35 23.86
CA GLU A 210 7.34 6.31 24.91
C GLU A 210 7.19 7.47 25.91
N ARG A 211 6.95 8.70 25.42
CA ARG A 211 6.67 9.86 26.29
C ARG A 211 5.43 9.66 27.14
N THR A 212 4.37 9.07 26.59
CA THR A 212 3.17 8.75 27.38
C THR A 212 3.48 7.80 28.51
N ASN A 213 4.29 6.76 28.26
CA ASN A 213 4.69 5.81 29.29
C ASN A 213 5.57 6.48 30.35
N GLN A 214 6.43 7.42 29.97
CA GLN A 214 7.24 8.22 30.89
C GLN A 214 6.40 9.17 31.75
N ILE A 215 5.40 9.83 31.16
CA ILE A 215 4.43 10.67 31.90
C ILE A 215 3.64 9.81 32.89
N ALA A 216 3.17 8.63 32.46
CA ALA A 216 2.49 7.67 33.34
C ALA A 216 3.41 7.15 34.47
N ALA A 217 4.73 7.12 34.24
CA ALA A 217 5.75 6.80 35.24
C ALA A 217 6.18 8.01 36.11
N GLY A 218 5.57 9.19 35.95
CA GLY A 218 5.78 10.37 36.79
C GLY A 218 6.75 11.43 36.23
N ALA A 219 7.13 11.36 34.96
CA ALA A 219 7.92 12.41 34.31
C ALA A 219 7.05 13.64 33.97
N ASN A 220 7.55 14.85 34.27
CA ASN A 220 6.93 16.11 33.85
C ASN A 220 7.31 16.42 32.39
N LEU A 221 6.67 15.72 31.46
CA LEU A 221 6.79 15.94 30.02
C LEU A 221 5.43 16.33 29.45
N ASP A 222 5.42 17.21 28.46
CA ASP A 222 4.19 17.57 27.76
C ASP A 222 3.68 16.39 26.91
N ALA A 223 2.38 16.13 27.01
CA ALA A 223 1.73 15.08 26.24
C ALA A 223 1.65 15.49 24.77
N ILE A 224 2.25 14.69 23.90
CA ILE A 224 2.19 14.85 22.45
C ILE A 224 0.94 14.14 21.92
N SER A 225 0.14 14.86 21.11
CA SER A 225 -0.91 14.29 20.29
C SER A 225 -0.44 14.21 18.84
N GLY A 226 -0.50 13.00 18.26
CA GLY A 226 -0.17 12.69 16.87
C GLY A 226 -1.40 12.15 16.12
N GLU A 227 -2.57 12.73 16.36
CA GLU A 227 -3.83 12.29 15.78
C GLU A 227 -3.84 12.51 14.26
N THR A 228 -4.22 11.49 13.50
CA THR A 228 -4.42 11.64 12.05
C THR A 228 -5.63 12.50 11.76
N ILE A 229 -5.66 13.19 10.62
CA ILE A 229 -6.80 14.04 10.22
C ILE A 229 -8.12 13.26 10.22
N LEU A 230 -8.09 11.99 9.79
CA LEU A 230 -9.26 11.12 9.82
C LEU A 230 -9.70 10.78 11.25
N GLY A 231 -8.74 10.58 12.17
CA GLY A 231 -9.01 10.42 13.59
C GLY A 231 -9.70 11.66 14.17
N SER A 232 -9.13 12.84 13.94
CA SER A 232 -9.67 14.11 14.45
C SER A 232 -11.08 14.38 13.94
N LEU A 233 -11.32 14.13 12.65
CA LEU A 233 -12.65 14.24 12.06
C LEU A 233 -13.65 13.21 12.63
N ALA A 234 -13.21 11.98 12.89
CA ALA A 234 -14.05 10.97 13.53
C ALA A 234 -14.41 11.32 14.98
N GLN A 235 -13.52 12.05 15.67
CA GLN A 235 -13.75 12.60 17.01
C GLN A 235 -14.56 13.92 17.00
N GLY A 236 -14.90 14.45 15.82
CA GLY A 236 -15.63 15.71 15.67
C GLY A 236 -14.81 16.97 15.95
N LYS A 237 -13.48 16.88 15.92
CA LYS A 237 -12.57 18.02 16.04
C LYS A 237 -12.38 18.71 14.68
N GLU A 238 -12.13 20.01 14.72
CA GLU A 238 -11.83 20.78 13.51
C GLU A 238 -10.49 20.37 12.87
N ILE A 239 -10.40 20.52 11.55
CA ILE A 239 -9.17 20.23 10.79
C ILE A 239 -8.16 21.35 11.07
N ALA A 240 -7.10 21.04 11.82
CA ALA A 240 -6.04 22.00 12.13
C ALA A 240 -5.06 22.25 10.97
N TYR A 241 -5.16 21.51 9.87
CA TYR A 241 -4.22 21.55 8.74
C TYR A 241 -4.81 22.23 7.50
N SER A 242 -4.00 23.01 6.80
CA SER A 242 -4.40 23.64 5.55
C SER A 242 -4.49 22.62 4.40
N VAL A 243 -5.23 22.94 3.34
CA VAL A 243 -5.34 22.07 2.15
C VAL A 243 -3.99 21.87 1.46
N SER A 244 -3.14 22.89 1.46
CA SER A 244 -1.76 22.78 0.97
C SER A 244 -0.95 21.78 1.78
N ASP A 245 -1.08 21.77 3.10
CA ASP A 245 -0.33 20.84 3.96
C ASP A 245 -0.78 19.39 3.76
N MET A 246 -2.09 19.19 3.58
CA MET A 246 -2.65 17.86 3.26
C MET A 246 -2.19 17.35 1.90
N PHE A 247 -2.08 18.21 0.89
CA PHE A 247 -1.67 17.81 -0.45
C PHE A 247 -0.16 17.55 -0.57
N LEU A 248 0.65 18.41 0.07
CA LEU A 248 2.11 18.30 0.09
C LEU A 248 2.58 17.18 1.03
N GLY A 249 1.85 16.96 2.12
CA GLY A 249 2.03 15.84 3.04
C GLY A 249 2.68 16.17 4.38
N PHE A 250 2.54 17.41 4.86
CA PHE A 250 3.02 17.84 6.19
C PHE A 250 2.06 17.42 7.31
N ILE A 251 1.60 16.17 7.26
CA ILE A 251 0.56 15.63 8.14
C ILE A 251 1.05 14.34 8.83
N PRO A 252 0.55 14.03 10.04
CA PRO A 252 0.79 12.74 10.67
C PRO A 252 0.00 11.64 9.95
N GLY A 253 0.63 10.47 9.74
CA GLY A 253 0.03 9.32 9.06
C GLY A 253 1.03 8.21 8.77
N SER A 254 0.60 7.16 8.05
CA SER A 254 1.49 6.09 7.60
C SER A 254 2.60 6.64 6.69
N ILE A 255 3.78 6.02 6.75
CA ILE A 255 5.01 6.53 6.09
C ILE A 255 4.83 6.83 4.60
N GLY A 256 4.07 5.99 3.87
CA GLY A 256 3.85 6.17 2.43
C GLY A 256 2.63 7.00 2.04
N GLU A 257 1.73 7.31 2.98
CA GLU A 257 0.41 7.92 2.68
C GLU A 257 0.42 9.45 2.77
N THR A 258 1.47 10.03 3.31
CA THR A 258 1.50 11.44 3.72
C THR A 258 1.46 12.39 2.52
N SER A 259 2.28 12.17 1.49
CA SER A 259 2.35 13.07 0.33
C SER A 259 1.50 12.60 -0.85
N THR A 260 0.31 13.19 -1.00
CA THR A 260 -0.57 12.95 -2.15
C THR A 260 0.13 13.33 -3.47
N LEU A 261 0.90 14.42 -3.48
CA LEU A 261 1.65 14.87 -4.66
C LEU A 261 2.60 13.80 -5.18
N LEU A 262 3.44 13.24 -4.31
CA LEU A 262 4.44 12.23 -4.71
C LEU A 262 3.77 10.91 -5.14
N ILE A 263 2.66 10.55 -4.49
CA ILE A 263 1.86 9.39 -4.88
C ILE A 263 1.30 9.57 -6.29
N ILE A 264 0.78 10.76 -6.63
CA ILE A 264 0.27 11.05 -7.98
C ILE A 264 1.40 10.98 -9.00
N LEU A 265 2.57 11.54 -8.71
CA LEU A 265 3.73 11.45 -9.60
C LEU A 265 4.18 9.99 -9.81
N GLY A 266 4.21 9.18 -8.75
CA GLY A 266 4.47 7.74 -8.82
C GLY A 266 3.41 7.02 -9.67
N GLY A 267 2.13 7.36 -9.49
CA GLY A 267 1.03 6.79 -10.29
C GLY A 267 1.10 7.17 -11.76
N LEU A 268 1.42 8.42 -12.08
CA LEU A 268 1.66 8.86 -13.45
C LEU A 268 2.83 8.08 -14.07
N PHE A 269 3.94 7.93 -13.36
CA PHE A 269 5.08 7.12 -13.81
C PHE A 269 4.67 5.65 -14.09
N LEU A 270 3.84 5.04 -13.25
CA LEU A 270 3.32 3.69 -13.46
C LEU A 270 2.37 3.59 -14.66
N ILE A 271 1.57 4.63 -14.93
CA ILE A 271 0.71 4.70 -16.12
C ILE A 271 1.57 4.85 -17.39
N PHE A 272 2.58 5.71 -17.37
CA PHE A 272 3.47 5.92 -18.52
C PHE A 272 4.28 4.67 -18.87
N THR A 273 4.74 3.94 -17.86
CA THR A 273 5.42 2.64 -18.04
C THR A 273 4.46 1.50 -18.39
N LYS A 274 3.14 1.75 -18.41
CA LYS A 274 2.07 0.77 -18.71
C LYS A 274 1.98 -0.42 -17.76
N ILE A 275 2.59 -0.32 -16.59
CA ILE A 275 2.51 -1.35 -15.54
C ILE A 275 1.22 -1.13 -14.74
N GLY A 276 0.92 0.12 -14.37
CA GLY A 276 -0.28 0.49 -13.64
C GLY A 276 -1.49 0.71 -14.56
N SER A 277 -2.65 0.18 -14.17
CA SER A 277 -3.89 0.41 -14.93
C SER A 277 -4.54 1.75 -14.59
N TRP A 278 -4.46 2.70 -15.53
CA TRP A 278 -5.18 3.99 -15.41
C TRP A 278 -6.70 3.83 -15.26
N ARG A 279 -7.28 2.73 -15.78
CA ARG A 279 -8.72 2.44 -15.66
C ARG A 279 -9.12 2.18 -14.21
N ILE A 280 -8.32 1.41 -13.48
CA ILE A 280 -8.58 1.14 -12.05
C ILE A 280 -8.43 2.43 -11.26
N MET A 281 -7.33 3.17 -11.48
CA MET A 281 -7.08 4.42 -10.75
C MET A 281 -8.21 5.43 -10.95
N LEU A 282 -8.61 5.69 -12.20
CA LEU A 282 -9.64 6.68 -12.51
C LEU A 282 -11.04 6.22 -12.05
N SER A 283 -11.37 4.94 -12.19
CA SER A 283 -12.65 4.43 -11.69
C SER A 283 -12.75 4.47 -10.16
N SER A 284 -11.66 4.20 -9.43
CA SER A 284 -11.63 4.37 -7.97
C SER A 284 -11.86 5.81 -7.54
N VAL A 285 -11.27 6.79 -8.23
CA VAL A 285 -11.52 8.21 -7.95
C VAL A 285 -12.99 8.56 -8.21
N LEU A 286 -13.56 8.10 -9.33
CA LEU A 286 -14.98 8.31 -9.63
C LEU A 286 -15.88 7.69 -8.56
N GLY A 287 -15.58 6.47 -8.09
CA GLY A 287 -16.34 5.81 -7.03
C GLY A 287 -16.32 6.58 -5.72
N ALA A 288 -15.15 7.07 -5.32
CA ALA A 288 -14.98 7.88 -4.11
C ALA A 288 -15.71 9.23 -4.20
N ILE A 289 -15.60 9.94 -5.33
CA ILE A 289 -16.33 11.19 -5.57
C ILE A 289 -17.84 10.94 -5.54
N THR A 290 -18.31 9.87 -6.19
CA THR A 290 -19.73 9.53 -6.21
C THR A 290 -20.28 9.35 -4.80
N MET A 291 -19.58 8.57 -3.96
CA MET A 291 -20.02 8.34 -2.59
C MET A 291 -19.90 9.60 -1.71
N GLY A 292 -18.82 10.36 -1.86
CA GLY A 292 -18.66 11.64 -1.15
C GLY A 292 -19.76 12.64 -1.49
N LEU A 293 -20.15 12.75 -2.76
CA LEU A 293 -21.26 13.61 -3.18
C LEU A 293 -22.60 13.15 -2.60
N ILE A 294 -22.85 11.84 -2.55
CA ILE A 294 -24.05 11.28 -1.91
C ILE A 294 -24.09 11.71 -0.43
N PHE A 295 -22.99 11.59 0.30
CA PHE A 295 -22.94 11.99 1.70
C PHE A 295 -23.15 13.49 1.91
N ASN A 296 -22.49 14.33 1.11
CA ASN A 296 -22.66 15.79 1.22
C ASN A 296 -24.10 16.21 0.88
N GLN A 297 -24.76 15.52 -0.05
CA GLN A 297 -26.18 15.74 -0.35
C GLN A 297 -27.11 15.28 0.77
N VAL A 298 -26.82 14.16 1.43
CA VAL A 298 -27.59 13.67 2.58
C VAL A 298 -27.50 14.64 3.75
N VAL A 299 -26.32 15.23 3.98
CA VAL A 299 -26.10 16.27 4.99
C VAL A 299 -26.83 17.56 4.61
N SER A 300 -26.73 18.02 3.36
CA SER A 300 -27.42 19.24 2.91
C SER A 300 -28.94 19.10 2.91
N ALA A 301 -29.47 17.89 2.75
CA ALA A 301 -30.88 17.56 2.87
C ALA A 301 -31.38 17.52 4.34
N GLY A 302 -30.49 17.69 5.33
CA GLY A 302 -30.85 17.72 6.75
C GLY A 302 -31.27 16.37 7.32
N ILE A 303 -31.00 15.26 6.62
CA ILE A 303 -31.37 13.90 7.05
C ILE A 303 -30.54 13.48 8.27
N ILE A 304 -29.29 13.96 8.35
CA ILE A 304 -28.34 13.66 9.42
C ILE A 304 -27.93 14.99 10.06
N THR A 305 -28.08 15.07 11.37
CA THR A 305 -27.78 16.28 12.16
C THR A 305 -26.45 16.12 12.91
N GLU A 306 -25.91 17.25 13.40
CA GLU A 306 -24.68 17.33 14.20
C GLU A 306 -24.65 16.39 15.43
N SER A 307 -25.82 15.94 15.89
CA SER A 307 -25.93 14.95 16.98
C SER A 307 -25.41 13.56 16.62
N SER A 308 -25.28 13.24 15.32
CA SER A 308 -24.83 11.95 14.85
C SER A 308 -23.31 11.88 14.79
N LYS A 309 -22.73 10.79 15.31
CA LYS A 309 -21.27 10.52 15.26
C LYS A 309 -20.68 10.49 13.84
N PHE A 310 -21.53 10.33 12.82
CA PHE A 310 -21.14 10.29 11.41
C PHE A 310 -21.10 11.66 10.74
N TYR A 311 -21.67 12.69 11.39
CA TYR A 311 -21.89 14.00 10.77
C TYR A 311 -20.59 14.65 10.32
N ALA A 312 -19.56 14.69 11.17
CA ALA A 312 -18.29 15.36 10.87
C ALA A 312 -17.57 14.77 9.63
N LEU A 313 -17.61 13.44 9.47
CA LEU A 313 -17.03 12.76 8.31
C LEU A 313 -17.93 12.84 7.06
N MET A 314 -19.26 12.94 7.22
CA MET A 314 -20.18 13.15 6.10
C MET A 314 -20.21 14.61 5.62
N SER A 315 -19.94 15.57 6.51
CA SER A 315 -19.93 17.00 6.19
C SER A 315 -18.64 17.44 5.53
N THR A 316 -17.58 16.61 5.57
CA THR A 316 -16.33 16.97 4.88
C THR A 316 -16.54 17.10 3.37
N PRO A 317 -15.90 18.09 2.71
CA PRO A 317 -16.00 18.23 1.26
C PRO A 317 -15.60 16.94 0.53
N PHE A 318 -16.39 16.51 -0.46
CA PHE A 318 -16.21 15.23 -1.16
C PHE A 318 -14.78 15.03 -1.71
N TRP A 319 -14.11 16.10 -2.12
CA TRP A 319 -12.73 16.04 -2.64
C TRP A 319 -11.67 15.90 -1.54
N HIS A 320 -11.93 16.34 -0.30
CA HIS A 320 -10.99 16.15 0.81
C HIS A 320 -10.75 14.67 1.09
N HIS A 321 -11.76 13.82 0.89
CA HIS A 321 -11.59 12.37 1.02
C HIS A 321 -10.56 11.76 0.06
N LEU A 322 -10.25 12.42 -1.07
CA LEU A 322 -9.26 11.91 -2.03
C LEU A 322 -7.83 12.18 -1.56
N ILE A 323 -7.63 13.27 -0.81
CA ILE A 323 -6.32 13.78 -0.38
C ILE A 323 -5.97 13.26 1.02
N ILE A 324 -6.98 13.00 1.85
CA ILE A 324 -6.77 12.63 3.25
C ILE A 324 -6.63 11.09 3.39
N GLY A 325 -5.58 10.70 4.12
CA GLY A 325 -5.27 9.32 4.50
C GLY A 325 -4.84 8.44 3.32
N GLY A 326 -4.80 7.12 3.53
CA GLY A 326 -4.26 6.16 2.57
C GLY A 326 -5.04 5.93 1.27
N PHE A 327 -5.99 6.79 0.91
CA PHE A 327 -6.80 6.60 -0.30
C PHE A 327 -5.95 6.68 -1.57
N ALA A 328 -5.20 7.77 -1.73
CA ALA A 328 -4.34 7.95 -2.90
C ALA A 328 -3.30 6.82 -3.01
N PHE A 329 -2.65 6.50 -1.89
CA PHE A 329 -1.63 5.44 -1.83
C PHE A 329 -2.22 4.07 -2.19
N GLY A 330 -3.35 3.70 -1.58
CA GLY A 330 -4.02 2.43 -1.83
C GLY A 330 -4.51 2.30 -3.26
N VAL A 331 -5.05 3.37 -3.87
CA VAL A 331 -5.50 3.34 -5.27
C VAL A 331 -4.33 3.19 -6.24
N VAL A 332 -3.22 3.90 -6.02
CA VAL A 332 -2.09 3.92 -6.96
C VAL A 332 -1.22 2.68 -6.87
N PHE A 333 -0.89 2.21 -5.66
CA PHE A 333 0.12 1.17 -5.46
C PHE A 333 -0.45 -0.20 -5.07
N MET A 334 -1.72 -0.30 -4.65
CA MET A 334 -2.28 -1.55 -4.13
C MET A 334 -3.49 -2.04 -4.92
N ALA A 335 -4.42 -1.16 -5.30
CA ALA A 335 -5.56 -1.51 -6.12
C ALA A 335 -5.16 -1.90 -7.54
N THR A 336 -4.01 -1.41 -8.01
CA THR A 336 -3.48 -1.63 -9.36
C THR A 336 -2.59 -2.87 -9.45
N ASP A 337 -2.50 -3.68 -8.39
CA ASP A 337 -1.75 -4.94 -8.38
C ASP A 337 -2.23 -5.86 -9.52
N PRO A 338 -1.37 -6.20 -10.49
CA PRO A 338 -1.76 -6.96 -11.67
C PRO A 338 -2.18 -8.39 -11.36
N VAL A 339 -1.88 -8.92 -10.16
CA VAL A 339 -2.24 -10.30 -9.79
C VAL A 339 -3.68 -10.37 -9.26
N THR A 340 -4.03 -9.48 -8.32
CA THR A 340 -5.30 -9.58 -7.58
C THR A 340 -6.42 -8.75 -8.20
N ALA A 341 -6.08 -7.76 -9.03
CA ALA A 341 -7.06 -6.93 -9.71
C ALA A 341 -7.80 -7.68 -10.83
N SER A 342 -8.97 -7.16 -11.20
CA SER A 342 -9.72 -7.62 -12.37
C SER A 342 -8.90 -7.48 -13.66
N GLN A 343 -8.91 -8.52 -14.48
CA GLN A 343 -8.12 -8.62 -15.71
C GLN A 343 -8.85 -8.01 -16.92
N THR A 344 -10.17 -8.06 -16.96
CA THR A 344 -10.94 -7.57 -18.10
C THR A 344 -11.01 -6.05 -18.16
N ASN A 345 -10.95 -5.46 -19.35
CA ASN A 345 -10.99 -4.00 -19.53
C ASN A 345 -12.24 -3.32 -18.98
N ILE A 346 -13.39 -4.02 -19.00
CA ILE A 346 -14.66 -3.55 -18.43
C ILE A 346 -14.69 -3.85 -16.92
N GLY A 347 -14.23 -5.03 -16.50
CA GLY A 347 -14.16 -5.39 -15.09
C GLY A 347 -13.29 -4.44 -14.27
N LYS A 348 -12.17 -3.94 -14.83
CA LYS A 348 -11.32 -2.92 -14.22
C LYS A 348 -12.07 -1.64 -13.82
N TRP A 349 -13.10 -1.23 -14.59
CA TRP A 349 -13.93 -0.07 -14.24
C TRP A 349 -14.85 -0.35 -13.06
N TYR A 350 -15.52 -1.52 -13.05
CA TYR A 350 -16.38 -1.89 -11.92
C TYR A 350 -15.57 -2.12 -10.65
N TYR A 351 -14.46 -2.86 -10.78
CA TYR A 351 -13.55 -3.16 -9.69
C TYR A 351 -13.04 -1.89 -9.01
N GLY A 352 -12.46 -0.94 -9.76
CA GLY A 352 -11.99 0.32 -9.17
C GLY A 352 -13.13 1.17 -8.62
N PHE A 353 -14.25 1.32 -9.36
CA PHE A 353 -15.41 2.08 -8.89
C PHE A 353 -15.90 1.60 -7.51
N PHE A 354 -16.05 0.29 -7.31
CA PHE A 354 -16.47 -0.25 -6.02
C PHE A 354 -15.39 -0.12 -4.94
N ILE A 355 -14.09 -0.20 -5.25
CA ILE A 355 -13.04 0.11 -4.27
C ILE A 355 -13.22 1.54 -3.75
N GLY A 356 -13.35 2.50 -4.65
CA GLY A 356 -13.53 3.90 -4.30
C GLY A 356 -14.79 4.14 -3.48
N PHE A 357 -15.91 3.62 -3.96
CA PHE A 357 -17.21 3.75 -3.33
C PHE A 357 -17.23 3.15 -1.92
N ILE A 358 -16.80 1.89 -1.78
CA ILE A 358 -16.79 1.17 -0.50
C ILE A 358 -15.77 1.78 0.46
N SER A 359 -14.63 2.28 -0.03
CA SER A 359 -13.63 2.93 0.82
C SER A 359 -14.21 4.15 1.54
N ILE A 360 -14.95 5.01 0.84
CA ILE A 360 -15.59 6.19 1.44
C ILE A 360 -16.76 5.79 2.33
N LEU A 361 -17.52 4.77 1.92
CA LEU A 361 -18.61 4.22 2.73
C LEU A 361 -18.11 3.70 4.09
N ILE A 362 -17.05 2.89 4.10
CA ILE A 362 -16.46 2.36 5.34
C ILE A 362 -15.86 3.50 6.18
N ARG A 363 -15.13 4.42 5.54
CA ARG A 363 -14.52 5.57 6.22
C ARG A 363 -15.54 6.37 7.03
N VAL A 364 -16.73 6.59 6.49
CA VAL A 364 -17.77 7.40 7.11
C VAL A 364 -18.58 6.60 8.14
N PHE A 365 -19.00 5.39 7.79
CA PHE A 365 -19.86 4.58 8.68
C PHE A 365 -19.10 3.83 9.79
N ASN A 366 -17.77 3.81 9.76
CA ASN A 366 -16.94 3.24 10.82
C ASN A 366 -16.06 4.30 11.50
N PRO A 367 -16.62 5.13 12.40
CA PRO A 367 -15.86 6.17 13.10
C PRO A 367 -14.72 5.65 13.97
N ALA A 368 -14.80 4.41 14.45
CA ALA A 368 -13.73 3.81 15.24
C ALA A 368 -12.44 3.62 14.42
N TYR A 369 -12.58 3.41 13.11
CA TYR A 369 -11.48 3.16 12.19
C TYR A 369 -11.75 3.86 10.84
N PRO A 370 -11.47 5.16 10.74
CA PRO A 370 -11.85 5.96 9.58
C PRO A 370 -11.00 5.68 8.33
N GLU A 371 -10.05 4.73 8.39
CA GLU A 371 -9.27 4.26 7.25
C GLU A 371 -9.92 3.03 6.57
N GLY A 372 -10.85 3.27 5.65
CA GLY A 372 -11.62 2.20 4.97
C GLY A 372 -10.95 1.54 3.76
N VAL A 373 -9.79 2.05 3.31
CA VAL A 373 -9.21 1.72 1.99
C VAL A 373 -8.74 0.26 1.91
N MET A 374 -8.01 -0.20 2.94
CA MET A 374 -7.51 -1.58 3.03
C MET A 374 -8.66 -2.59 2.90
N LEU A 375 -9.72 -2.42 3.69
CA LEU A 375 -10.86 -3.33 3.72
C LEU A 375 -11.61 -3.33 2.38
N ALA A 376 -11.76 -2.16 1.75
CA ALA A 376 -12.38 -2.02 0.44
C ALA A 376 -11.59 -2.76 -0.65
N ILE A 377 -10.26 -2.63 -0.69
CA ILE A 377 -9.42 -3.31 -1.67
C ILE A 377 -9.46 -4.83 -1.44
N LEU A 378 -9.32 -5.31 -0.19
CA LEU A 378 -9.38 -6.73 0.12
C LEU A 378 -10.72 -7.35 -0.28
N LEU A 379 -11.83 -6.66 0.01
CA LEU A 379 -13.17 -7.11 -0.39
C LEU A 379 -13.28 -7.22 -1.91
N MET A 380 -12.80 -6.21 -2.64
CA MET A 380 -12.88 -6.20 -4.10
C MET A 380 -11.93 -7.18 -4.77
N ASN A 381 -10.79 -7.51 -4.16
CA ASN A 381 -9.93 -8.60 -4.61
C ASN A 381 -10.69 -9.94 -4.63
N VAL A 382 -11.50 -10.23 -3.61
CA VAL A 382 -12.35 -11.44 -3.57
C VAL A 382 -13.42 -11.41 -4.67
N PHE A 383 -13.99 -10.24 -4.97
CA PHE A 383 -15.00 -10.10 -6.02
C PHE A 383 -14.42 -9.98 -7.44
N ALA A 384 -13.13 -9.72 -7.61
CA ALA A 384 -12.51 -9.52 -8.92
C ALA A 384 -12.72 -10.70 -9.89
N PRO A 385 -12.53 -11.98 -9.49
CA PRO A 385 -12.84 -13.13 -10.35
C PRO A 385 -14.30 -13.21 -10.76
N THR A 386 -15.21 -12.85 -9.85
CA THR A 386 -16.66 -12.85 -10.11
C THR A 386 -17.03 -11.78 -11.14
N ILE A 387 -16.47 -10.58 -11.01
CA ILE A 387 -16.64 -9.48 -11.97
C ILE A 387 -16.16 -9.92 -13.36
N ASP A 388 -14.96 -10.49 -13.44
CA ASP A 388 -14.41 -10.95 -14.71
C ASP A 388 -15.25 -12.08 -15.33
N HIS A 389 -15.75 -13.02 -14.52
CA HIS A 389 -16.62 -14.09 -14.99
C HIS A 389 -17.87 -13.53 -15.69
N TYR A 390 -18.58 -12.57 -15.08
CA TYR A 390 -19.76 -11.95 -15.68
C TYR A 390 -19.44 -11.17 -16.95
N VAL A 391 -18.32 -10.44 -16.99
CA VAL A 391 -17.89 -9.71 -18.19
C VAL A 391 -17.58 -10.66 -19.35
N ILE A 392 -16.86 -11.77 -19.07
CA ILE A 392 -16.51 -12.78 -20.08
C ILE A 392 -17.78 -13.47 -20.60
N GLN A 393 -18.67 -13.91 -19.72
CA GLN A 393 -19.93 -14.55 -20.11
C GLN A 393 -20.81 -13.60 -20.95
N GLY A 394 -20.86 -12.31 -20.60
CA GLY A 394 -21.52 -11.29 -21.40
C GLY A 394 -20.98 -11.22 -22.84
N ASN A 395 -19.66 -11.20 -22.98
CA ASN A 395 -19.00 -11.20 -24.29
C ASN A 395 -19.27 -12.47 -25.09
N ILE A 396 -19.24 -13.65 -24.45
CA ILE A 396 -19.56 -14.94 -25.09
C ILE A 396 -21.01 -14.92 -25.60
N LYS A 397 -21.97 -14.50 -24.76
CA LYS A 397 -23.38 -14.40 -25.13
C LYS A 397 -23.62 -13.47 -26.31
N GLN A 398 -22.94 -12.31 -26.35
CA GLN A 398 -23.02 -11.38 -27.48
C GLN A 398 -22.43 -11.99 -28.77
N ARG A 399 -21.31 -12.69 -28.69
CA ARG A 399 -20.70 -13.38 -29.84
C ARG A 399 -21.61 -14.48 -30.40
N LEU A 400 -22.19 -15.30 -29.52
CA LEU A 400 -23.15 -16.35 -29.92
C LEU A 400 -24.40 -15.77 -30.59
N LYS A 401 -24.92 -14.63 -30.12
CA LYS A 401 -26.03 -13.93 -30.77
C LYS A 401 -25.66 -13.47 -32.19
N ARG A 402 -24.48 -12.89 -32.39
CA ARG A 402 -24.00 -12.47 -33.72
C ARG A 402 -23.82 -13.63 -34.69
N LEU A 403 -23.38 -14.79 -34.19
CA LEU A 403 -23.27 -16.01 -34.99
C LEU A 403 -24.64 -16.49 -35.47
N LYS A 404 -25.64 -16.54 -34.57
CA LYS A 404 -27.01 -16.95 -34.92
C LYS A 404 -27.65 -16.07 -35.99
N VAL A 405 -27.41 -14.76 -35.95
CA VAL A 405 -27.90 -13.79 -36.95
C VAL A 405 -27.21 -13.97 -38.31
N LYS A 406 -25.98 -14.51 -38.35
CA LYS A 406 -25.26 -14.76 -39.62
C LYS A 406 -25.70 -16.06 -40.29
N THR A 407 -26.22 -17.01 -39.50
CA THR A 407 -26.73 -18.30 -39.96
C THR A 407 -28.23 -18.32 -40.27
N ALA A 408 -28.97 -17.32 -39.78
CA ALA A 408 -30.38 -17.07 -40.13
C ALA A 408 -30.44 -16.08 -41.30
#